data_AF-A0A0F3MBZ9-F1
#
_entry.id   AF-A0A0F3MBZ9-F1
#
_cell.length_a   1.000
_cell.length_b   1.000
_cell.length_c   1.000
_cell.angle_alpha   90.00
_cell.angle_beta   90.00
_cell.angle_gamma   90.00
#
_symmetry.space_group_name_H-M   'P 1'
#
loop_
_entity.id
_entity.type
_entity.pdbx_description
1 polymer ?
#
loop_
_entity_poly.entity_id
_entity_poly.type
_entity_poly.pdbx_seq_one_letter_code
_entity_poly.pdbx_strand_id
1 'polypeptide(L)'
;MPDNYPDSKAAGKLANLRVTVKKIQQPVLITEQQILDKYKVTSIDELKVKVKELQNKEFMGLSQILLRARLLNQLDKMLDYDLPKQLLKSEYAVVRQNVLAALKDNNNNNNGIKVALDKSSDQDIEQYCQFVATRRVRIGLFVLHYADKKNITVTNEEKNMLLLQYLNKGKEEANAIMRAYNNNLRWLSNSIAMEAKEIKVINHILENEVQIIEEPCTSDEIEGFADEISKDMGLSFTDDASYKRKY
;
A
#
# COMPACT_ATOMS: atom_id res chain seq x y z
N MET A 1 9.68 -28.21 11.25
CA MET A 1 9.18 -26.88 10.89
C MET A 1 9.56 -26.59 9.46
N PRO A 2 8.79 -25.76 8.74
CA PRO A 2 9.19 -25.27 7.42
C PRO A 2 10.58 -24.62 7.44
N ASP A 3 11.28 -24.62 6.31
CA ASP A 3 12.60 -24.01 6.19
C ASP A 3 12.56 -22.48 6.36
N ASN A 4 11.42 -21.86 6.06
CA ASN A 4 11.17 -20.44 6.22
C ASN A 4 10.62 -20.05 7.61
N TYR A 5 10.81 -20.89 8.63
CA TYR A 5 10.32 -20.58 9.98
C TYR A 5 11.12 -19.41 10.59
N PRO A 6 10.47 -18.39 11.19
CA PRO A 6 11.15 -17.16 11.64
C PRO A 6 12.25 -17.38 12.69
N ASP A 7 12.12 -18.43 13.51
CA ASP A 7 13.16 -18.80 14.46
C ASP A 7 14.22 -19.68 13.76
N SER A 8 15.38 -19.08 13.51
CA SER A 8 16.59 -19.74 12.96
C SER A 8 16.99 -21.03 13.70
N LYS A 9 16.65 -21.16 14.99
CA LYS A 9 16.96 -22.37 15.76
C LYS A 9 15.99 -23.51 15.47
N ALA A 10 14.80 -23.22 14.94
CA ALA A 10 13.73 -24.18 14.68
C ALA A 10 13.48 -24.44 13.18
N ALA A 11 13.89 -23.54 12.29
CA ALA A 11 13.82 -23.69 10.83
C ALA A 11 14.45 -25.01 10.35
N GLY A 12 13.75 -25.74 9.48
CA GLY A 12 14.20 -27.01 8.89
C GLY A 12 14.34 -28.20 9.86
N LYS A 13 14.13 -28.01 11.17
CA LYS A 13 14.25 -29.08 12.17
C LYS A 13 12.93 -29.81 12.38
N LEU A 14 13.00 -31.12 12.54
CA LEU A 14 11.87 -31.93 12.99
C LEU A 14 11.57 -31.62 14.46
N ALA A 15 10.31 -31.32 14.76
CA ALA A 15 9.86 -31.00 16.11
C ALA A 15 8.84 -32.04 16.57
N ASN A 16 9.11 -32.67 17.72
CA ASN A 16 8.16 -33.58 18.36
C ASN A 16 7.36 -32.79 19.41
N LEU A 17 6.11 -32.49 19.08
CA LEU A 17 5.19 -31.80 19.97
C LEU A 17 4.45 -32.82 20.83
N ARG A 18 4.86 -32.95 22.10
CA ARG A 18 4.05 -33.67 23.09
C ARG A 18 2.94 -32.74 23.56
N VAL A 19 1.77 -32.83 22.93
CA VAL A 19 0.59 -32.05 23.30
C VAL A 19 -0.33 -32.87 24.20
N THR A 20 -0.62 -32.34 25.39
CA THR A 20 -1.67 -32.90 26.25
C THR A 20 -2.95 -32.09 26.04
N VAL A 21 -3.94 -32.68 25.37
CA VAL A 21 -5.23 -32.03 25.13
C VAL A 21 -6.02 -32.00 26.44
N LYS A 22 -6.24 -30.79 26.98
CA LYS A 22 -6.98 -30.60 28.24
C LYS A 22 -8.48 -30.51 28.05
N LYS A 23 -8.92 -29.90 26.94
CA LYS A 23 -10.33 -29.65 26.64
C LYS A 23 -10.51 -29.51 25.14
N ILE A 24 -11.59 -30.07 24.63
CA ILE A 24 -12.05 -29.86 23.26
C ILE A 24 -13.39 -29.14 23.38
N GLN A 25 -13.54 -28.04 22.68
CA GLN A 25 -14.77 -27.26 22.65
C GLN A 25 -15.19 -27.07 21.19
N GLN A 26 -16.50 -27.08 20.96
CA GLN A 26 -17.08 -26.73 19.68
C GLN A 26 -17.70 -25.33 19.75
N PRO A 27 -17.74 -24.57 18.64
CA PRO A 27 -18.50 -23.33 18.58
C PRO A 27 -19.98 -23.66 18.84
N VAL A 28 -20.61 -22.90 19.74
CA VAL A 28 -22.07 -22.95 19.92
C VAL A 28 -22.68 -21.89 19.02
N LEU A 29 -23.70 -22.26 18.24
CA LEU A 29 -24.46 -21.31 17.43
C LEU A 29 -25.07 -20.27 18.37
N ILE A 30 -24.71 -19.01 18.15
CA ILE A 30 -25.30 -17.88 18.85
C ILE A 30 -26.74 -17.67 18.33
N THR A 31 -27.64 -17.31 19.23
CA THR A 31 -29.01 -16.97 18.83
C THR A 31 -29.03 -15.62 18.12
N GLU A 32 -30.09 -15.38 17.34
CA GLU A 32 -30.31 -14.09 16.67
C GLU A 32 -30.23 -12.92 17.67
N GLN A 33 -30.86 -13.05 18.84
CA GLN A 33 -30.85 -12.00 19.86
C GLN A 33 -29.45 -11.69 20.39
N GLN A 34 -28.58 -12.70 20.55
CA GLN A 34 -27.18 -12.52 20.93
C GLN A 34 -26.36 -11.80 19.83
N ILE A 35 -26.71 -12.00 18.55
CA ILE A 35 -26.10 -11.27 17.43
C ILE A 35 -26.53 -9.80 17.48
N LEU A 36 -27.83 -9.55 17.67
CA LEU A 36 -28.40 -8.20 17.72
C LEU A 36 -27.78 -7.37 18.85
N ASP A 37 -27.69 -7.95 20.06
CA ASP A 37 -27.09 -7.31 21.23
C ASP A 37 -25.59 -7.00 21.02
N LYS A 38 -24.85 -7.93 20.42
CA LYS A 38 -23.40 -7.77 20.17
C LYS A 38 -23.10 -6.63 19.21
N TYR A 39 -23.87 -6.53 18.12
CA TYR A 39 -23.67 -5.51 17.09
C TYR A 39 -24.52 -4.26 17.30
N LYS A 40 -25.31 -4.18 18.38
CA LYS A 40 -26.18 -3.06 18.74
C LYS A 40 -27.12 -2.67 17.58
N VAL A 41 -27.79 -3.68 17.02
CA VAL A 41 -28.73 -3.56 15.90
C VAL A 41 -30.09 -4.10 16.32
N THR A 42 -31.15 -3.58 15.72
CA THR A 42 -32.53 -3.93 16.08
C THR A 42 -33.09 -5.10 15.26
N SER A 43 -32.49 -5.41 14.10
CA SER A 43 -32.89 -6.52 13.24
C SER A 43 -31.72 -7.11 12.45
N ILE A 44 -31.87 -8.35 11.97
CA ILE A 44 -30.90 -8.97 11.04
C ILE A 44 -30.79 -8.16 9.75
N ASP A 45 -31.87 -7.56 9.27
CA ASP A 45 -31.85 -6.76 8.05
C ASP A 45 -31.02 -5.48 8.23
N GLU A 46 -31.11 -4.84 9.40
CA GLU A 46 -30.23 -3.71 9.75
C GLU A 46 -28.76 -4.14 9.77
N LEU A 47 -28.47 -5.34 10.30
CA LEU A 47 -27.11 -5.89 10.30
C LEU A 47 -26.59 -6.12 8.88
N LYS A 48 -27.41 -6.71 7.99
CA LYS A 48 -27.05 -6.93 6.58
C LYS A 48 -26.75 -5.62 5.86
N VAL A 49 -27.56 -4.58 6.10
CA VAL A 49 -27.33 -3.24 5.54
C VAL A 49 -25.99 -2.69 6.02
N LYS A 50 -25.70 -2.73 7.33
CA LYS A 50 -24.42 -2.27 7.88
C LYS A 50 -23.22 -3.06 7.32
N VAL A 51 -23.34 -4.38 7.20
CA VAL A 51 -22.29 -5.21 6.59
C VAL A 51 -22.05 -4.81 5.14
N LYS A 52 -23.12 -4.59 4.37
CA LYS A 52 -23.01 -4.15 2.98
C LYS A 52 -22.38 -2.76 2.86
N GLU A 53 -22.71 -1.83 3.74
CA GLU A 53 -22.10 -0.50 3.78
C GLU A 53 -20.60 -0.56 4.12
N LEU A 54 -20.21 -1.41 5.08
CA LEU A 54 -18.81 -1.63 5.42
C LEU A 54 -18.04 -2.23 4.24
N GLN A 55 -18.58 -3.28 3.63
CA GLN A 55 -17.98 -3.90 2.45
C GLN A 55 -17.85 -2.90 1.29
N ASN A 56 -18.91 -2.15 0.99
CA ASN A 56 -18.85 -1.12 -0.05
C ASN A 56 -17.80 -0.06 0.25
N LYS A 57 -17.64 0.38 1.51
CA LYS A 57 -16.61 1.34 1.90
C LYS A 57 -15.20 0.78 1.71
N GLU A 58 -14.98 -0.48 2.06
CA GLU A 58 -13.71 -1.17 1.83
C GLU A 58 -13.40 -1.29 0.33
N PHE A 59 -14.38 -1.75 -0.46
CA PHE A 59 -14.24 -1.85 -1.91
C PHE A 59 -13.99 -0.50 -2.57
N MET A 60 -14.73 0.55 -2.21
CA MET A 60 -14.47 1.90 -2.73
C MET A 60 -13.06 2.40 -2.40
N GLY A 61 -12.56 2.12 -1.20
CA GLY A 61 -11.20 2.43 -0.82
C GLY A 61 -10.17 1.72 -1.70
N LEU A 62 -10.35 0.42 -1.92
CA LEU A 62 -9.47 -0.38 -2.79
C LEU A 62 -9.56 0.08 -4.25
N SER A 63 -10.76 0.29 -4.79
CA SER A 63 -10.98 0.76 -6.16
C SER A 63 -10.29 2.10 -6.41
N GLN A 64 -10.32 3.03 -5.45
CA GLN A 64 -9.58 4.30 -5.58
C GLN A 64 -8.06 4.11 -5.61
N ILE A 65 -7.52 3.18 -4.81
CA ILE A 65 -6.09 2.87 -4.81
C ILE A 65 -5.69 2.27 -6.16
N LEU A 66 -6.47 1.30 -6.66
CA LEU A 66 -6.23 0.65 -7.94
C LEU A 66 -6.39 1.61 -9.12
N LEU A 67 -7.41 2.48 -9.10
CA LEU A 67 -7.61 3.51 -10.12
C LEU A 67 -6.42 4.46 -10.21
N ARG A 68 -5.91 4.93 -9.06
CA ARG A 68 -4.70 5.77 -9.02
C ARG A 68 -3.49 5.02 -9.56
N ALA A 69 -3.29 3.78 -9.14
CA ALA A 69 -2.17 2.96 -9.61
C ALA A 69 -2.24 2.72 -11.13
N ARG A 70 -3.42 2.44 -11.67
CA ARG A 70 -3.66 2.29 -13.11
C ARG A 70 -3.38 3.58 -13.88
N LEU A 71 -3.83 4.72 -13.38
CA LEU A 71 -3.53 6.02 -14.00
C LEU A 71 -2.02 6.25 -14.04
N LEU A 72 -1.31 6.02 -12.93
CA LEU A 72 0.15 6.17 -12.87
C LEU A 72 0.88 5.20 -13.79
N ASN A 73 0.41 3.95 -13.92
CA ASN A 73 0.93 2.97 -14.89
C ASN A 73 0.78 3.49 -16.32
N GLN A 74 -0.39 4.05 -16.65
CA GLN A 74 -0.64 4.56 -17.99
C GLN A 74 0.18 5.83 -18.29
N LEU A 75 0.32 6.72 -17.30
CA LEU A 75 1.19 7.89 -17.42
C LEU A 75 2.64 7.47 -17.66
N ASP A 76 3.17 6.51 -16.91
CA ASP A 76 4.54 6.02 -17.11
C ASP A 76 4.79 5.47 -18.52
N LYS A 77 3.79 4.79 -19.12
CA LYS A 77 3.84 4.29 -20.50
C LYS A 77 3.78 5.41 -21.55
N MET A 78 3.14 6.54 -21.23
CA MET A 78 2.96 7.68 -22.15
C MET A 78 4.09 8.72 -22.06
N LEU A 79 4.74 8.82 -20.91
CA LEU A 79 5.76 9.82 -20.64
C LEU A 79 7.12 9.33 -21.16
N ASP A 80 7.56 9.88 -22.29
CA ASP A 80 8.87 9.57 -22.88
C ASP A 80 9.71 10.84 -23.03
N TYR A 81 10.58 11.08 -22.04
CA TYR A 81 11.55 12.18 -22.03
C TYR A 81 12.76 11.84 -21.18
N ASP A 82 13.87 12.51 -21.51
CA ASP A 82 15.13 12.37 -20.81
C ASP A 82 15.05 12.89 -19.37
N LEU A 83 15.53 12.07 -18.43
CA LEU A 83 15.54 12.41 -17.02
C LEU A 83 16.86 13.05 -16.61
N PRO A 84 16.85 14.12 -15.79
CA PRO A 84 18.08 14.69 -15.25
C PRO A 84 18.84 13.66 -14.42
N LYS A 85 20.08 13.35 -14.83
CA LYS A 85 20.94 12.31 -14.20
C LYS A 85 21.10 12.50 -12.69
N GLN A 86 21.18 13.75 -12.25
CA GLN A 86 21.38 14.08 -10.84
C GLN A 86 20.15 13.75 -9.99
N LEU A 87 18.94 14.02 -10.50
CA LEU A 87 17.68 13.67 -9.85
C LEU A 87 17.46 12.16 -9.84
N LEU A 88 17.75 11.49 -10.96
CA LEU A 88 17.66 10.03 -11.04
C LEU A 88 18.59 9.35 -10.03
N LYS A 89 19.84 9.84 -9.91
CA LYS A 89 20.80 9.30 -8.95
C LYS A 89 20.35 9.50 -7.50
N SER A 90 19.79 10.67 -7.17
CA SER A 90 19.27 10.91 -5.81
C SER A 90 18.07 10.02 -5.49
N GLU A 91 17.14 9.86 -6.44
CA GLU A 91 15.97 9.02 -6.22
C GLU A 91 16.37 7.54 -6.09
N TYR A 92 17.29 7.06 -6.93
CA TYR A 92 17.83 5.71 -6.82
C TYR A 92 18.43 5.43 -5.44
N ALA A 93 19.19 6.37 -4.89
CA ALA A 93 19.77 6.22 -3.55
C ALA A 93 18.68 6.07 -2.46
N VAL A 94 17.60 6.86 -2.56
CA VAL A 94 16.45 6.79 -1.65
C VAL A 94 15.72 5.45 -1.80
N VAL A 95 15.39 5.05 -3.03
CA VAL A 95 14.71 3.78 -3.32
C VAL A 95 15.54 2.60 -2.80
N ARG A 96 16.83 2.56 -3.10
CA ARG A 96 17.74 1.51 -2.65
C ARG A 96 17.83 1.43 -1.14
N GLN A 97 17.92 2.56 -0.45
CA GLN A 97 17.93 2.59 1.01
C GLN A 97 16.64 1.99 1.59
N ASN A 98 15.48 2.35 1.02
CA ASN A 98 14.18 1.85 1.46
C ASN A 98 14.02 0.35 1.20
N VAL A 99 14.45 -0.14 0.02
CA VAL A 99 14.42 -1.56 -0.32
C VAL A 99 15.34 -2.36 0.61
N LEU A 100 16.57 -1.89 0.85
CA LEU A 100 17.49 -2.56 1.77
C LEU A 100 16.98 -2.56 3.22
N ALA A 101 16.33 -1.49 3.66
CA ALA A 101 15.68 -1.45 4.97
C ALA A 101 14.54 -2.46 5.06
N ALA A 102 13.70 -2.55 4.02
CA ALA A 102 12.60 -3.50 3.95
C ALA A 102 13.07 -4.97 3.94
N LEU A 103 14.20 -5.27 3.28
CA LEU A 103 14.81 -6.60 3.27
C LEU A 103 15.41 -7.00 4.63
N LYS A 104 16.00 -6.04 5.36
CA LYS A 104 16.60 -6.27 6.68
C LYS A 104 15.59 -6.41 7.82
N ASP A 105 14.36 -5.95 7.60
CA ASP A 105 13.32 -6.02 8.62
C ASP A 105 12.87 -7.48 8.83
N ASN A 106 13.09 -7.99 10.05
CA ASN A 106 12.74 -9.35 10.46
C ASN A 106 11.32 -9.45 11.04
N ASN A 107 10.64 -8.31 11.27
CA ASN A 107 9.41 -8.26 12.05
C ASN A 107 8.10 -8.19 11.25
N ASN A 108 8.09 -8.33 9.92
CA ASN A 108 6.85 -8.19 9.17
C ASN A 108 6.59 -9.31 8.16
N ASN A 109 5.59 -10.13 8.48
CA ASN A 109 4.92 -11.11 7.61
C ASN A 109 4.18 -10.48 6.41
N ASN A 110 4.37 -9.19 6.09
CA ASN A 110 3.53 -8.43 5.16
C ASN A 110 4.27 -7.36 4.32
N ASN A 111 5.61 -7.31 4.30
CA ASN A 111 6.30 -6.40 3.37
C ASN A 111 6.33 -7.03 1.98
N GLY A 112 5.41 -6.63 1.09
CA GLY A 112 5.34 -7.13 -0.29
C GLY A 112 6.65 -6.99 -1.07
N ILE A 113 7.47 -5.98 -0.73
CA ILE A 113 8.82 -5.79 -1.29
C ILE A 113 9.77 -6.92 -0.85
N LYS A 114 9.75 -7.31 0.43
CA LYS A 114 10.58 -8.41 0.92
C LYS A 114 10.14 -9.72 0.29
N VAL A 115 8.84 -10.02 0.30
CA VAL A 115 8.30 -11.24 -0.31
C VAL A 115 8.68 -11.35 -1.79
N ALA A 116 8.67 -10.23 -2.52
CA ALA A 116 9.04 -10.21 -3.93
C ALA A 116 10.55 -10.34 -4.18
N LEU A 117 11.40 -9.84 -3.29
CA LEU A 117 12.85 -9.71 -3.52
C LEU A 117 13.74 -10.60 -2.64
N ASP A 118 13.17 -11.36 -1.70
CA ASP A 118 13.94 -12.20 -0.73
C ASP A 118 14.80 -13.27 -1.40
N LYS A 119 14.41 -13.68 -2.62
CA LYS A 119 15.08 -14.72 -3.43
C LYS A 119 15.76 -14.15 -4.69
N SER A 120 15.75 -12.84 -4.85
CA SER A 120 16.28 -12.16 -6.03
C SER A 120 17.79 -11.98 -5.93
N SER A 121 18.49 -11.95 -7.08
CA SER A 121 19.91 -11.61 -7.10
C SER A 121 20.15 -10.13 -6.80
N ASP A 122 21.37 -9.77 -6.40
CA ASP A 122 21.75 -8.36 -6.23
C ASP A 122 21.49 -7.53 -7.51
N GLN A 123 21.66 -8.15 -8.67
CA GLN A 123 21.39 -7.54 -9.98
C GLN A 123 19.90 -7.26 -10.19
N ASP A 124 19.02 -8.19 -9.79
CA ASP A 124 17.57 -8.01 -9.90
C ASP A 124 17.09 -6.89 -8.97
N ILE A 125 17.64 -6.82 -7.76
CA ILE A 125 17.35 -5.74 -6.80
C ILE A 125 17.79 -4.38 -7.36
N GLU A 126 18.96 -4.33 -8.00
CA GLU A 126 19.46 -3.12 -8.65
C GLU A 126 18.56 -2.68 -9.81
N GLN A 127 18.15 -3.62 -10.66
CA GLN A 127 17.23 -3.36 -11.77
C GLN A 127 15.87 -2.86 -11.28
N TYR A 128 15.32 -3.48 -10.24
CA TYR A 128 14.09 -3.03 -9.61
C TYR A 128 14.22 -1.60 -9.05
N CYS A 129 15.30 -1.32 -8.30
CA CYS A 129 15.55 0.01 -7.77
C CYS A 129 15.69 1.06 -8.88
N GLN A 130 16.35 0.70 -9.98
CA GLN A 130 16.52 1.55 -11.16
C GLN A 130 15.16 1.84 -11.81
N PHE A 131 14.36 0.80 -12.05
CA PHE A 131 13.01 0.92 -12.61
C PHE A 131 12.12 1.86 -11.79
N VAL A 132 12.03 1.62 -10.48
CA VAL A 132 11.22 2.44 -9.57
C VAL A 132 11.71 3.89 -9.53
N ALA A 133 13.03 4.11 -9.47
CA ALA A 133 13.59 5.45 -9.43
C ALA A 133 13.33 6.23 -10.73
N THR A 134 13.54 5.60 -11.89
CA THR A 134 13.24 6.19 -13.20
C THR A 134 11.79 6.61 -13.29
N ARG A 135 10.88 5.72 -12.91
CA ARG A 135 9.44 5.98 -12.92
C ARG A 135 9.03 7.12 -11.99
N ARG A 136 9.53 7.13 -10.75
CA ARG A 136 9.21 8.19 -9.77
C ARG A 136 9.70 9.56 -10.22
N VAL A 137 10.93 9.66 -10.72
CA VAL A 137 11.46 10.93 -11.23
C VAL A 137 10.68 11.40 -12.45
N ARG A 138 10.35 10.49 -13.37
CA ARG A 138 9.54 10.80 -14.53
C ARG A 138 8.19 11.36 -14.11
N ILE A 139 7.39 10.59 -13.37
CA ILE A 139 6.05 11.01 -12.93
C ILE A 139 6.12 12.29 -12.09
N GLY A 140 7.09 12.41 -11.18
CA GLY A 140 7.25 13.60 -10.34
C GLY A 140 7.49 14.87 -11.15
N LEU A 141 8.31 14.81 -12.21
CA LEU A 141 8.52 15.94 -13.12
C LEU A 141 7.25 16.30 -13.89
N PHE A 142 6.49 15.30 -14.35
CA PHE A 142 5.21 15.53 -15.00
C PHE A 142 4.20 16.21 -14.06
N VAL A 143 4.09 15.72 -12.82
CA VAL A 143 3.21 16.29 -11.79
C VAL A 143 3.54 17.75 -11.52
N LEU A 144 4.83 18.08 -11.40
CA LEU A 144 5.28 19.46 -11.21
C LEU A 144 4.88 20.35 -12.39
N HIS A 145 5.19 19.92 -13.61
CA HIS A 145 4.85 20.67 -14.81
C HIS A 145 3.34 20.83 -15.01
N TYR A 146 2.55 19.78 -14.76
CA TYR A 146 1.09 19.82 -14.84
C TYR A 146 0.50 20.77 -13.81
N ALA A 147 0.99 20.71 -12.56
CA ALA A 147 0.57 21.61 -11.50
C ALA A 147 0.80 23.07 -11.88
N ASP A 148 1.97 23.39 -12.45
CA ASP A 148 2.31 24.75 -12.86
C ASP A 148 1.43 25.20 -14.03
N LYS A 149 1.22 24.33 -15.03
CA LYS A 149 0.35 24.63 -16.19
C LYS A 149 -1.12 24.89 -15.80
N LYS A 150 -1.62 24.19 -14.79
CA LYS A 150 -2.99 24.32 -14.29
C LYS A 150 -3.12 25.23 -13.07
N ASN A 151 -2.03 25.88 -12.64
CA ASN A 151 -1.98 26.72 -11.44
C ASN A 151 -2.47 26.01 -10.16
N ILE A 152 -2.19 24.71 -10.04
CA ILE A 152 -2.56 23.90 -8.88
C ILE A 152 -1.58 24.20 -7.75
N THR A 153 -2.10 24.82 -6.69
CA THR A 153 -1.36 25.11 -5.47
C THR A 153 -1.91 24.29 -4.32
N VAL A 154 -1.04 23.89 -3.40
CA VAL A 154 -1.39 23.11 -2.21
C VAL A 154 -1.59 24.05 -1.04
N THR A 155 -2.74 23.98 -0.39
CA THR A 155 -3.05 24.81 0.77
C THR A 155 -2.40 24.25 2.05
N ASN A 156 -2.36 25.04 3.11
CA ASN A 156 -1.81 24.57 4.38
C ASN A 156 -2.73 23.52 5.04
N GLU A 157 -4.05 23.61 4.81
CA GLU A 157 -5.01 22.62 5.29
C GLU A 157 -4.75 21.23 4.69
N GLU A 158 -4.46 21.15 3.39
CA GLU A 158 -4.16 19.89 2.70
C GLU A 158 -2.88 19.23 3.25
N LYS A 159 -1.84 20.02 3.51
CA LYS A 159 -0.59 19.53 4.14
C LYS A 159 -0.83 19.04 5.56
N ASN A 160 -1.64 19.77 6.33
CA ASN A 160 -1.99 19.38 7.69
C ASN A 160 -2.84 18.11 7.72
N MET A 161 -3.76 17.95 6.77
CA MET A 161 -4.55 16.73 6.63
C MET A 161 -3.67 15.52 6.36
N LEU A 162 -2.70 15.66 5.45
CA LEU A 162 -1.75 14.59 5.15
C LEU A 162 -0.86 14.27 6.36
N LEU A 163 -0.40 15.29 7.10
CA LEU A 163 0.32 15.10 8.35
C LEU A 163 -0.51 14.31 9.38
N LEU A 164 -1.79 14.65 9.56
CA LEU A 164 -2.69 13.92 10.47
C LEU A 164 -2.87 12.47 10.04
N GLN A 165 -2.96 12.18 8.74
CA GLN A 165 -3.01 10.81 8.23
C GLN A 165 -1.76 10.02 8.62
N TYR A 166 -0.59 10.63 8.55
CA TYR A 166 0.65 9.99 9.00
C TYR A 166 0.67 9.69 10.50
N LEU A 167 0.18 10.61 11.33
CA LEU A 167 0.12 10.41 12.78
C LEU A 167 -0.85 9.29 13.20
N ASN A 168 -1.86 9.00 12.38
CA ASN A 168 -2.85 7.96 12.66
C ASN A 168 -2.36 6.54 12.33
N LYS A 169 -1.20 6.35 11.67
CA LYS A 169 -0.68 5.02 11.31
C LYS A 169 -0.08 4.24 12.48
N GLY A 170 0.45 4.92 13.51
CA GLY A 170 1.01 4.26 14.69
C GLY A 170 1.59 5.24 15.73
N LYS A 171 1.46 4.91 17.02
CA LYS A 171 1.83 5.81 18.14
C LYS A 171 3.33 6.11 18.21
N GLU A 172 4.19 5.13 17.91
CA GLU A 172 5.65 5.31 17.94
C GLU A 172 6.15 6.10 16.72
N GLU A 173 5.62 5.79 15.54
CA GLU A 173 5.90 6.49 14.28
C GLU A 173 5.44 7.96 14.35
N ALA A 174 4.25 8.21 14.89
CA ALA A 174 3.73 9.56 15.12
C ALA A 174 4.68 10.43 15.95
N ASN A 175 5.26 9.87 17.03
CA ASN A 175 6.21 10.59 17.88
C ASN A 175 7.54 10.87 17.16
N ALA A 176 7.98 10.02 16.24
CA ALA A 176 9.17 10.28 15.42
C ALA A 176 8.90 11.39 14.39
N ILE A 177 7.74 11.33 13.72
CA ILE A 177 7.31 12.31 12.71
C ILE A 177 7.09 13.68 13.35
N MET A 178 6.42 13.76 14.50
CA MET A 178 6.22 15.03 15.21
C MET A 178 7.53 15.66 15.69
N ARG A 179 8.47 14.86 16.20
CA ARG A 179 9.81 15.36 16.57
C ARG A 179 10.55 15.91 15.35
N ALA A 180 10.49 15.21 14.23
CA ALA A 180 11.11 15.67 12.98
C ALA A 180 10.44 16.95 12.44
N TYR A 181 9.11 17.03 12.49
CA TYR A 181 8.35 18.20 12.04
C TYR A 181 8.61 19.43 12.91
N ASN A 182 8.56 19.28 14.23
CA ASN A 182 8.79 20.37 15.21
C ASN A 182 10.22 20.88 15.21
N ASN A 183 11.20 20.03 14.85
CA ASN A 183 12.60 20.44 14.68
C ASN A 183 12.83 21.20 13.36
N ASN A 184 11.77 21.61 12.65
CA ASN A 184 11.84 22.34 11.38
C ASN A 184 12.73 21.66 10.34
N LEU A 185 12.67 20.34 10.26
CA LEU A 185 13.39 19.61 9.21
C LEU A 185 12.75 19.96 7.87
N ARG A 186 13.37 20.93 7.18
CA ARG A 186 12.93 21.49 5.89
C ARG A 186 12.62 20.40 4.86
N TRP A 187 13.32 19.27 4.92
CA TRP A 187 13.08 18.13 4.03
C TRP A 187 11.70 17.48 4.27
N LEU A 188 11.24 17.35 5.51
CA LEU A 188 9.96 16.70 5.83
C LEU A 188 8.79 17.58 5.38
N SER A 189 8.86 18.89 5.65
CA SER A 189 7.86 19.85 5.20
C SER A 189 7.76 19.87 3.66
N ASN A 190 8.90 19.87 2.96
CA ASN A 190 8.94 19.80 1.51
C ASN A 190 8.41 18.47 0.97
N SER A 191 8.70 17.35 1.64
CA SER A 191 8.19 16.03 1.26
C SER A 191 6.67 15.96 1.35
N ILE A 192 6.09 16.41 2.47
CA ILE A 192 4.64 16.47 2.67
C ILE A 192 4.00 17.39 1.62
N ALA A 193 4.62 18.54 1.34
CA ALA A 193 4.12 19.47 0.33
C ALA A 193 4.14 18.87 -1.09
N MET A 194 5.19 18.10 -1.43
CA MET A 194 5.29 17.41 -2.73
C MET A 194 4.22 16.32 -2.86
N GLU A 195 4.08 15.47 -1.85
CA GLU A 195 3.09 14.39 -1.87
C GLU A 195 1.65 14.92 -1.90
N ALA A 196 1.36 15.97 -1.14
CA ALA A 196 0.07 16.64 -1.21
C ALA A 196 -0.19 17.24 -2.60
N LYS A 197 0.84 17.77 -3.27
CA LYS A 197 0.74 18.29 -4.66
C LYS A 197 0.44 17.16 -5.64
N GLU A 198 1.13 16.03 -5.50
CA GLU A 198 0.90 14.84 -6.32
C GLU A 198 -0.53 14.33 -6.18
N ILE A 199 -1.00 14.13 -4.95
CA ILE A 199 -2.39 13.70 -4.69
C ILE A 199 -3.39 14.64 -5.36
N LYS A 200 -3.18 15.96 -5.23
CA LYS A 200 -4.08 16.97 -5.80
C LYS A 200 -4.06 16.97 -7.33
N VAL A 201 -2.89 16.85 -7.95
CA VAL A 201 -2.74 16.75 -9.41
C VAL A 201 -3.41 15.49 -9.94
N ILE A 202 -3.19 14.34 -9.29
CA ILE A 202 -3.79 13.07 -9.68
C ILE A 202 -5.32 13.16 -9.60
N ASN A 203 -5.87 13.69 -8.51
CA ASN A 203 -7.31 13.87 -8.37
C ASN A 203 -7.85 14.83 -9.44
N HIS A 204 -7.16 15.94 -9.72
CA HIS A 204 -7.56 16.86 -10.78
C HIS A 204 -7.58 16.19 -12.17
N ILE A 205 -6.61 15.32 -12.48
CA ILE A 205 -6.58 14.55 -13.73
C ILE A 205 -7.77 13.58 -13.78
N LEU A 206 -8.03 12.86 -12.68
CA LEU A 206 -9.16 11.93 -12.58
C LEU A 206 -10.52 12.62 -12.76
N GLU A 207 -10.67 13.84 -12.24
CA GLU A 207 -11.92 14.59 -12.29
C GLU A 207 -12.15 15.30 -13.64
N ASN A 208 -11.09 15.79 -14.29
CA ASN A 208 -11.23 16.75 -15.40
C ASN A 208 -10.64 16.30 -16.74
N GLU A 209 -9.67 15.38 -16.76
CA GLU A 209 -8.91 15.03 -17.97
C GLU A 209 -9.21 13.61 -18.46
N VAL A 210 -9.87 12.78 -17.64
CA VAL A 210 -10.20 11.40 -17.98
C VAL A 210 -11.67 11.11 -17.74
N GLN A 211 -12.20 10.18 -18.53
CA GLN A 211 -13.55 9.67 -18.33
C GLN A 211 -13.50 8.50 -17.35
N ILE A 212 -14.16 8.67 -16.19
CA ILE A 212 -14.33 7.58 -15.23
C ILE A 212 -15.53 6.74 -15.66
N ILE A 213 -15.31 5.43 -15.78
CA ILE A 213 -16.36 4.45 -16.05
C ILE A 213 -16.50 3.60 -14.78
N GLU A 214 -17.70 3.57 -14.23
CA GLU A 214 -18.01 2.79 -13.02
C GLU A 214 -18.75 1.51 -13.41
N GLU A 215 -18.22 0.36 -12.98
CA GLU A 215 -18.80 -0.94 -13.23
C GLU A 215 -18.91 -1.72 -11.92
N PRO A 216 -20.00 -2.50 -11.72
CA PRO A 216 -20.10 -3.38 -10.58
C PRO A 216 -19.04 -4.48 -10.69
N CYS A 217 -18.26 -4.67 -9.64
CA CYS A 217 -17.24 -5.70 -9.56
C CYS A 217 -17.41 -6.57 -8.31
N THR A 218 -16.88 -7.78 -8.41
CA THR A 218 -16.78 -8.77 -7.35
C THR A 218 -15.41 -8.67 -6.66
N SER A 219 -15.27 -9.30 -5.49
CA SER A 219 -13.99 -9.34 -4.78
C SER A 219 -12.88 -9.96 -5.62
N ASP A 220 -13.19 -11.05 -6.34
CA ASP A 220 -12.23 -11.78 -7.16
C ASP A 220 -11.73 -10.94 -8.34
N GLU A 221 -12.59 -10.11 -8.93
CA GLU A 221 -12.21 -9.19 -10.00
C GLU A 221 -11.27 -8.08 -9.49
N ILE A 222 -11.49 -7.56 -8.29
CA ILE A 222 -10.61 -6.55 -7.66
C ILE A 222 -9.22 -7.13 -7.39
N GLU A 223 -9.13 -8.38 -6.93
CA GLU A 223 -7.86 -9.09 -6.76
C GLU A 223 -7.15 -9.26 -8.11
N GLY A 224 -7.87 -9.69 -9.15
CA GLY A 224 -7.32 -9.78 -10.51
C GLY A 224 -6.75 -8.45 -11.02
N PHE A 225 -7.47 -7.34 -10.82
CA PHE A 225 -6.95 -6.01 -11.19
C PHE A 225 -5.71 -5.61 -10.38
N ALA A 226 -5.66 -5.95 -9.10
CA ALA A 226 -4.48 -5.69 -8.26
C ALA A 226 -3.25 -6.46 -8.75
N ASP A 227 -3.42 -7.71 -9.16
CA ASP A 227 -2.36 -8.54 -9.71
C ASP A 227 -1.84 -8.02 -11.06
N GLU A 228 -2.74 -7.61 -11.96
CA GLU A 228 -2.36 -6.98 -13.23
C GLU A 228 -1.54 -5.69 -13.02
N ILE A 229 -2.02 -4.80 -12.14
CA ILE A 229 -1.34 -3.54 -11.82
C ILE A 229 0.05 -3.80 -11.23
N SER A 230 0.18 -4.82 -10.40
CA SER A 230 1.45 -5.17 -9.77
C SER A 230 2.45 -5.72 -10.78
N LYS A 231 2.01 -6.57 -11.72
CA LYS A 231 2.86 -7.03 -12.83
C LYS A 231 3.41 -5.86 -13.65
N ASP A 232 2.57 -4.88 -13.95
CA ASP A 232 2.96 -3.64 -14.65
C ASP A 232 3.99 -2.79 -13.85
N MET A 233 4.03 -2.93 -12.52
CA MET A 233 5.02 -2.28 -11.67
C MET A 233 6.33 -3.07 -11.54
N GLY A 234 6.55 -4.11 -12.36
CA GLY A 234 7.71 -4.99 -12.25
C GLY A 234 7.71 -5.85 -10.99
N LEU A 235 6.58 -5.91 -10.28
CA LEU A 235 6.33 -6.83 -9.19
C LEU A 235 5.68 -8.09 -9.81
N SER A 236 6.45 -8.90 -10.54
CA SER A 236 5.93 -10.19 -10.99
C SER A 236 5.87 -11.13 -9.79
N PHE A 237 4.65 -11.36 -9.28
CA PHE A 237 4.41 -12.40 -8.31
C PHE A 237 4.63 -13.76 -8.96
N THR A 238 5.51 -14.58 -8.39
CA THR A 238 5.46 -16.02 -8.62
C THR A 238 4.09 -16.52 -8.17
N ASP A 239 3.50 -17.45 -8.93
CA ASP A 239 2.22 -18.13 -8.69
C ASP A 239 2.20 -18.98 -7.39
N ASP A 240 2.80 -18.50 -6.30
CA ASP A 240 2.66 -19.09 -4.99
C ASP A 240 1.32 -18.64 -4.41
N ALA A 241 0.37 -19.56 -4.53
CA ALA A 241 -1.00 -19.55 -4.04
C ALA A 241 -1.16 -19.34 -2.50
N SER A 242 -0.21 -18.68 -1.83
CA SER A 242 -0.29 -18.35 -0.40
C SER A 242 -1.04 -17.05 -0.11
N TYR A 243 -1.36 -16.23 -1.12
CA TYR A 243 -2.14 -15.00 -0.97
C TYR A 243 -3.65 -15.17 -1.16
N LYS A 244 -4.16 -16.41 -1.27
CA LYS A 244 -5.57 -16.67 -0.95
C LYS A 244 -5.77 -16.40 0.54
N ARG A 245 -6.14 -15.16 0.89
CA ARG A 245 -6.57 -14.83 2.26
C ARG A 245 -7.71 -15.77 2.60
N LYS A 246 -7.48 -16.58 3.63
CA LYS A 246 -8.53 -17.21 4.42
C LYS A 246 -9.50 -16.13 4.87
N TYR A 247 -10.66 -16.08 4.23
CA TYR A 247 -11.91 -15.69 4.87
C TYR A 247 -12.84 -16.89 4.82
#